data_AF-S6CB58-F1
#
_entry.id   AF-S6CB58-F1
#
_cell.length_a   1.000
_cell.length_b   1.000
_cell.length_c   1.000
_cell.angle_alpha   90.00
_cell.angle_beta   90.00
_cell.angle_gamma   90.00
#
_symmetry.space_group_name_H-M   'P 1'
#
loop_
_entity.id
_entity.type
_entity.pdbx_description
1 polymer ?
#
loop_
_entity_poly.entity_id
_entity_poly.type
_entity_poly.pdbx_seq_one_letter_code
_entity_poly.pdbx_strand_id
1 'polypeptide(L)'
;MTGGYDRFCYRLPQVNAFTEDELVKFFDAKDYLNRFSLSEIWRSGKHRLTCILGIYLGFLAPFIFVWAEGLWRNRLEPMEPAIPLDDYFKHYVWHQVGHKIDHHAYQQYCEARRTKKWRNPDINPEDYIPPEFRNLQSFDGIKL
;
A
#
# COMPACT_ATOMS: atom_id res chain seq x y z
N MET A 1 -30.58 -25.86 -39.48
CA MET A 1 -30.11 -24.66 -38.75
C MET A 1 -30.25 -24.94 -37.27
N THR A 2 -29.13 -25.11 -36.59
CA THR A 2 -28.95 -25.42 -35.15
C THR A 2 -27.54 -24.91 -34.80
N GLY A 3 -27.21 -24.21 -33.71
CA GLY A 3 -27.94 -23.57 -32.62
C GLY A 3 -27.10 -22.38 -32.12
N GLY A 4 -27.73 -21.44 -31.40
CA GLY A 4 -27.14 -20.15 -31.00
C GLY A 4 -25.98 -20.25 -30.01
N TYR A 5 -24.97 -19.41 -30.22
CA TYR A 5 -23.70 -19.36 -29.50
C TYR A 5 -23.78 -18.58 -28.17
N ASP A 6 -24.48 -19.10 -27.16
CA ASP A 6 -24.41 -18.51 -25.82
C ASP A 6 -23.67 -19.43 -24.83
N ARG A 7 -22.70 -18.84 -24.12
CA ARG A 7 -21.94 -19.50 -23.03
C ARG A 7 -22.82 -19.76 -21.80
N PHE A 8 -24.07 -19.36 -21.77
CA PHE A 8 -25.00 -19.81 -20.73
C PHE A 8 -25.72 -21.13 -21.08
N CYS A 9 -25.56 -21.64 -22.31
CA CYS A 9 -26.29 -22.81 -22.82
C CYS A 9 -25.95 -24.15 -22.15
N TYR A 10 -24.85 -24.26 -21.39
CA TYR A 10 -24.45 -25.51 -20.73
C TYR A 10 -24.99 -25.69 -19.30
N ARG A 11 -25.76 -24.74 -18.76
CA ARG A 11 -26.29 -24.81 -17.38
C ARG A 11 -27.73 -25.33 -17.28
N LEU A 12 -28.45 -25.47 -18.38
CA LEU A 12 -29.86 -25.90 -18.40
C LEU A 12 -30.08 -26.95 -19.51
N PRO A 13 -31.02 -27.91 -19.35
CA PRO A 13 -31.37 -28.85 -20.42
C PRO A 13 -31.91 -28.06 -21.62
N GLN A 14 -31.26 -28.16 -22.77
CA GLN A 14 -31.66 -27.43 -23.98
C GLN A 14 -32.06 -28.38 -25.11
N VAL A 15 -33.08 -27.97 -25.87
CA VAL A 15 -33.56 -28.68 -27.06
C VAL A 15 -32.52 -28.63 -28.20
N ASN A 16 -31.64 -27.62 -28.19
CA ASN A 16 -30.51 -27.47 -29.10
C ASN A 16 -29.18 -27.62 -28.34
N ALA A 17 -29.05 -28.67 -27.53
CA ALA A 17 -27.79 -28.98 -26.85
C ALA A 17 -26.68 -29.31 -27.86
N PHE A 18 -25.43 -29.00 -27.49
CA PHE A 18 -24.27 -29.42 -28.26
C PHE A 18 -24.26 -30.95 -28.38
N THR A 19 -24.01 -31.43 -29.59
CA THR A 19 -23.64 -32.84 -29.80
C THR A 19 -22.27 -33.12 -29.19
N GLU A 20 -21.98 -34.38 -28.87
CA GLU A 20 -20.69 -34.80 -28.29
C GLU A 20 -19.50 -34.37 -29.17
N ASP A 21 -19.66 -34.46 -30.50
CA ASP A 21 -18.68 -33.97 -31.47
C ASP A 21 -18.48 -32.44 -31.44
N GLU A 22 -19.54 -31.66 -31.23
CA GLU A 22 -19.43 -30.20 -31.12
C GLU A 22 -18.78 -29.79 -29.79
N LEU A 23 -19.03 -30.53 -28.70
CA LEU A 23 -18.35 -30.35 -27.42
C LEU A 23 -16.85 -30.64 -27.57
N VAL A 24 -16.48 -31.76 -28.20
CA VAL A 24 -15.09 -32.11 -28.47
C VAL A 24 -14.42 -31.02 -29.31
N LYS A 25 -15.07 -30.52 -30.36
CA LYS A 25 -14.53 -29.42 -31.18
C LYS A 25 -14.44 -28.08 -30.45
N PHE A 26 -15.35 -27.82 -29.52
CA PHE A 26 -15.37 -26.59 -28.71
C PHE A 26 -14.26 -26.59 -27.64
N PHE A 27 -13.96 -27.76 -27.05
CA PHE A 27 -12.90 -27.92 -26.04
C PHE A 27 -11.53 -28.31 -26.62
N ASP A 28 -11.48 -28.74 -27.89
CA ASP A 28 -10.23 -29.04 -28.58
C ASP A 28 -9.46 -27.76 -28.97
N ALA A 29 -8.51 -27.39 -28.11
CA ALA A 29 -7.63 -26.26 -28.31
C ALA A 29 -6.43 -26.55 -29.25
N LYS A 30 -6.27 -27.80 -29.72
CA LYS A 30 -5.05 -28.26 -30.41
C LYS A 30 -4.80 -27.53 -31.74
N ASP A 31 -5.87 -27.12 -32.41
CA ASP A 31 -5.84 -26.35 -33.67
C ASP A 31 -6.34 -24.91 -33.52
N TYR A 32 -6.43 -24.37 -32.31
CA TYR A 32 -7.03 -23.06 -32.05
C TYR A 32 -6.40 -21.95 -32.91
N LEU A 33 -5.09 -21.98 -33.08
CA LEU A 33 -4.32 -21.02 -33.90
C LEU A 33 -4.47 -21.24 -35.40
N ASN A 34 -4.90 -22.43 -35.84
CA ASN A 34 -5.16 -22.76 -37.25
C ASN A 34 -6.60 -22.42 -37.67
N ARG A 35 -7.53 -22.34 -36.70
CA ARG A 35 -8.97 -22.11 -36.93
C ARG A 35 -9.38 -20.65 -36.82
N PHE A 36 -8.65 -19.85 -36.05
CA PHE A 36 -8.97 -18.44 -35.82
C PHE A 36 -7.82 -17.54 -36.24
N SER A 37 -8.15 -16.44 -36.90
CA SER A 37 -7.16 -15.41 -37.21
C SER A 37 -6.73 -14.65 -35.95
N LEU A 38 -5.51 -14.11 -35.96
CA LEU A 38 -5.00 -13.29 -34.85
C LEU A 38 -5.93 -12.11 -34.50
N SER A 39 -6.63 -11.54 -35.49
CA SER A 39 -7.57 -10.43 -35.28
C SER A 39 -8.84 -10.87 -34.53
N GLU A 40 -9.35 -12.07 -34.80
CA GLU A 40 -10.49 -12.66 -34.08
C GLU A 40 -10.12 -13.03 -32.64
N ILE A 41 -8.92 -13.62 -32.47
CA ILE A 41 -8.36 -13.92 -31.15
C ILE A 41 -8.22 -12.63 -30.34
N TRP A 42 -7.63 -11.57 -30.91
CA TRP A 42 -7.48 -10.28 -30.24
C TRP A 42 -8.82 -9.62 -29.93
N ARG A 43 -9.78 -9.65 -30.86
CA ARG A 43 -11.11 -9.05 -30.66
C ARG A 43 -11.86 -9.71 -29.50
N SER A 44 -11.67 -11.01 -29.29
CA SER A 44 -12.22 -11.73 -28.13
C SER A 44 -11.39 -11.52 -26.85
N GLY A 45 -10.06 -11.49 -26.98
CA GLY A 45 -9.11 -11.40 -25.88
C GLY A 45 -9.04 -10.02 -25.24
N LYS A 46 -9.23 -8.94 -26.02
CA LYS A 46 -9.10 -7.56 -25.53
C LYS A 46 -10.01 -7.27 -24.34
N HIS A 47 -11.24 -7.77 -24.34
CA HIS A 47 -12.19 -7.52 -23.25
C HIS A 47 -11.78 -8.25 -21.97
N ARG A 48 -11.29 -9.49 -22.09
CA ARG A 48 -10.71 -10.23 -20.96
C ARG A 48 -9.46 -9.54 -20.43
N LEU A 49 -8.58 -9.08 -21.33
CA LEU A 49 -7.37 -8.34 -20.97
C LEU A 49 -7.73 -7.04 -20.25
N THR A 50 -8.69 -6.26 -20.74
CA THR A 50 -9.16 -5.03 -20.07
C THR A 50 -9.73 -5.32 -18.69
N CYS A 51 -10.53 -6.38 -18.52
CA CYS A 51 -11.03 -6.79 -17.19
C CYS A 51 -9.89 -7.15 -16.24
N ILE A 52 -8.94 -7.98 -16.71
CA ILE A 52 -7.79 -8.42 -15.92
C ILE A 52 -6.94 -7.20 -15.52
N LEU A 53 -6.61 -6.34 -16.47
CA LEU A 53 -5.86 -5.10 -16.23
C LEU A 53 -6.62 -4.18 -15.27
N GLY A 54 -7.94 -4.04 -15.42
CA GLY A 54 -8.76 -3.24 -14.51
C GLY A 54 -8.70 -3.72 -13.07
N ILE A 55 -8.75 -5.04 -12.85
CA ILE A 55 -8.62 -5.64 -11.51
C ILE A 55 -7.22 -5.39 -10.94
N TYR A 56 -6.17 -5.68 -11.70
CA TYR A 56 -4.80 -5.50 -11.22
C TYR A 56 -4.44 -4.03 -11.00
N LEU A 57 -4.81 -3.14 -11.91
CA LEU A 57 -4.60 -1.70 -11.75
C LEU A 57 -5.43 -1.13 -10.61
N GLY A 58 -6.69 -1.56 -10.46
CA GLY A 58 -7.54 -1.17 -9.33
C GLY A 58 -6.96 -1.62 -7.98
N PHE A 59 -6.37 -2.81 -7.93
CA PHE A 59 -5.67 -3.30 -6.76
C PHE A 59 -4.37 -2.54 -6.50
N LEU A 60 -3.55 -2.28 -7.53
CA LEU A 60 -2.24 -1.63 -7.40
C LEU A 60 -2.33 -0.12 -7.17
N ALA A 61 -3.34 0.56 -7.71
CA ALA A 61 -3.52 2.00 -7.62
C ALA A 61 -3.38 2.57 -6.18
N PRO A 62 -4.05 2.04 -5.15
CA PRO A 62 -3.88 2.54 -3.78
C PRO A 62 -2.45 2.39 -3.27
N PHE A 63 -1.75 1.29 -3.60
CA PHE A 63 -0.37 1.09 -3.17
C PHE A 63 0.60 2.07 -3.84
N ILE A 64 0.41 2.31 -5.14
CA ILE A 64 1.21 3.30 -5.88
C ILE A 64 0.99 4.69 -5.28
N PHE A 65 -0.25 5.04 -4.95
CA PHE A 65 -0.56 6.32 -4.33
C PHE A 65 0.12 6.49 -2.97
N VAL A 66 0.00 5.49 -2.08
CA VAL A 66 0.66 5.51 -0.76
C VAL A 66 2.19 5.58 -0.89
N TRP A 67 2.76 4.80 -1.82
CA TRP A 67 4.20 4.81 -2.07
C TRP A 67 4.69 6.16 -2.60
N ALA A 68 3.97 6.76 -3.55
CA ALA A 68 4.29 8.07 -4.11
C ALA A 68 4.18 9.19 -3.06
N GLU A 69 3.16 9.14 -2.20
CA GLU A 69 3.01 10.07 -1.06
C GLU A 69 4.20 9.95 -0.10
N GLY A 70 4.60 8.71 0.23
CA GLY A 70 5.74 8.45 1.09
C GLY A 70 7.04 9.01 0.51
N LEU A 71 7.28 8.82 -0.78
CA LEU A 71 8.44 9.41 -1.47
C LEU A 71 8.38 10.94 -1.49
N TRP A 72 7.21 11.52 -1.78
CA TRP A 72 7.02 12.96 -1.82
C TRP A 72 7.31 13.61 -0.47
N ARG A 73 6.79 13.04 0.62
CA ARG A 73 7.05 13.53 1.98
C ARG A 73 8.49 13.38 2.40
N ASN A 74 9.11 12.23 2.11
CA ASN A 74 10.53 12.00 2.44
C ASN A 74 11.47 12.90 1.65
N ARG A 75 11.09 13.40 0.47
CA ARG A 75 11.89 14.36 -0.29
C ARG A 75 12.05 15.69 0.44
N LEU A 76 10.97 16.20 1.04
CA LEU A 76 10.98 17.49 1.73
C LEU A 76 11.45 17.35 3.18
N GLU A 77 11.05 16.28 3.85
CA GLU A 77 11.40 16.01 5.24
C GLU A 77 11.77 14.54 5.39
N PRO A 78 13.03 14.20 5.12
CA PRO A 78 13.53 12.85 5.35
C PRO A 78 13.28 12.42 6.79
N MET A 79 12.81 11.18 6.96
CA MET A 79 12.78 10.53 8.27
C MET A 79 14.16 10.61 8.91
N GLU A 80 14.23 11.11 10.15
CA GLU A 80 15.47 11.14 10.90
C GLU A 80 15.83 9.70 11.34
N PRO A 81 16.94 9.11 10.84
CA PRO A 81 17.26 7.71 11.11
C PRO A 81 17.73 7.50 12.56
N ALA A 82 18.36 8.52 13.14
CA ALA A 82 18.85 8.51 14.51
C ALA A 82 18.96 9.95 15.03
N ILE A 83 18.82 10.07 16.35
CA ILE A 83 19.05 11.29 17.11
C ILE A 83 20.57 11.44 17.30
N PRO A 84 21.17 12.64 17.07
CA PRO A 84 22.57 12.87 17.39
C PRO A 84 22.88 12.49 18.85
N LEU A 85 24.05 11.91 19.09
CA LEU A 85 24.40 11.32 20.40
C LEU A 85 24.27 12.35 21.54
N ASP A 86 24.78 13.56 21.33
CA ASP A 86 24.77 14.62 22.34
C ASP A 86 23.35 15.08 22.66
N ASP A 87 22.51 15.25 21.64
CA ASP A 87 21.09 15.60 21.80
C ASP A 87 20.31 14.47 22.47
N TYR A 88 20.67 13.22 22.18
CA TYR A 88 20.03 12.04 22.75
C TYR A 88 20.27 11.96 24.26
N PHE A 89 21.52 12.11 24.70
CA PHE A 89 21.85 12.05 26.12
C PHE A 89 21.41 13.29 26.90
N LYS A 90 21.26 14.45 26.25
CA LYS A 90 20.71 15.65 26.91
C LYS A 90 19.34 15.41 27.55
N HIS A 91 18.50 14.58 26.93
CA HIS A 91 17.16 14.22 27.42
C HIS A 91 16.98 12.71 27.51
N TYR A 92 18.01 12.01 28.04
CA TYR A 92 18.12 10.55 27.99
C TYR A 92 16.87 9.82 28.49
N VAL A 93 16.37 10.20 29.67
CA VAL A 93 15.19 9.57 30.27
C VAL A 93 13.96 9.81 29.42
N TRP A 94 13.75 11.04 28.96
CA TRP A 94 12.62 11.39 28.10
C TRP A 94 12.61 10.59 26.80
N HIS A 95 13.78 10.40 26.18
CA HIS A 95 13.91 9.55 24.98
C HIS A 95 13.61 8.07 25.25
N GLN A 96 13.91 7.57 26.45
CA GLN A 96 13.70 6.16 26.80
C GLN A 96 12.26 5.86 27.18
N VAL A 97 11.61 6.73 27.96
CA VAL A 97 10.29 6.44 28.57
C VAL A 97 9.21 7.48 28.29
N GLY A 98 9.52 8.62 27.68
CA GLY A 98 8.56 9.69 27.44
C GLY A 98 7.33 9.25 26.65
N HIS A 99 7.51 8.39 25.64
CA HIS A 99 6.42 7.81 24.84
C HIS A 99 5.41 6.97 25.65
N LYS A 100 5.82 6.46 26.82
CA LYS A 100 4.98 5.67 27.74
C LYS A 100 4.30 6.54 28.78
N ILE A 101 4.99 7.59 29.24
CA ILE A 101 4.50 8.49 30.29
C ILE A 101 3.47 9.45 29.70
N ASP A 102 3.81 10.11 28.59
CA ASP A 102 2.91 11.02 27.89
C ASP A 102 3.15 10.90 26.38
N HIS A 103 2.28 10.11 25.74
CA HIS A 103 2.34 9.85 24.31
C HIS A 103 2.20 11.13 23.47
N HIS A 104 1.35 12.06 23.90
CA HIS A 104 1.06 13.27 23.13
C HIS A 104 2.20 14.27 23.23
N ALA A 105 2.73 14.51 24.44
CA ALA A 105 3.89 15.37 24.62
C ALA A 105 5.12 14.79 23.89
N TYR A 106 5.31 13.47 23.93
CA TYR A 106 6.40 12.83 23.20
C TYR A 106 6.27 12.97 21.67
N GLN A 107 5.06 12.82 21.12
CA GLN A 107 4.82 13.07 19.69
C GLN A 107 5.08 14.53 19.31
N GLN A 108 4.59 15.48 20.11
CA GLN A 108 4.82 16.91 19.88
C GLN A 108 6.31 17.25 19.93
N TYR A 109 7.05 16.67 20.87
CA TYR A 109 8.50 16.77 20.95
C TYR A 109 9.20 16.25 19.68
N CYS A 110 8.85 15.05 19.21
CA CYS A 110 9.41 14.48 17.98
C CYS A 110 9.10 15.36 16.76
N GLU A 111 7.88 15.87 16.64
CA GLU A 111 7.48 16.78 15.55
C GLU A 111 8.18 18.14 15.66
N ALA A 112 8.39 18.67 16.86
CA ALA A 112 9.15 19.90 17.07
C ALA A 112 10.62 19.72 16.67
N ARG A 113 11.23 18.57 16.95
CA ARG A 113 12.59 18.23 16.48
C ARG A 113 12.67 18.15 14.96
N ARG A 114 11.72 17.46 14.34
CA ARG A 114 11.61 17.37 12.87
C ARG A 114 11.44 18.76 12.26
N THR A 115 10.59 19.58 12.86
CA THR A 115 10.32 20.95 12.43
C THR A 115 11.57 21.82 12.56
N LYS A 116 12.30 21.74 13.68
CA LYS A 116 13.58 22.44 13.86
C LYS A 116 14.59 22.11 12.78
N LYS A 117 14.69 20.83 12.43
CA LYS A 117 15.67 20.32 11.48
C LYS A 117 15.37 20.73 10.04
N TRP A 118 14.09 20.69 9.63
CA TRP A 118 13.73 20.78 8.22
C TRP A 118 12.89 22.00 7.82
N ARG A 119 12.21 22.66 8.77
CA ARG A 119 11.23 23.73 8.46
C ARG A 119 11.57 25.07 9.09
N ASN A 120 11.82 25.11 10.39
CA ASN A 120 11.99 26.34 11.15
C ASN A 120 13.02 26.18 12.28
N PRO A 121 14.23 26.77 12.14
CA PRO A 121 15.30 26.63 13.13
C PRO A 121 15.02 27.31 14.49
N ASP A 122 14.04 28.23 14.54
CA ASP A 122 13.72 29.00 15.75
C ASP A 122 12.87 28.21 16.76
N ILE A 123 12.29 27.09 16.34
CA ILE A 123 11.53 26.22 17.24
C ILE A 123 12.49 25.50 18.19
N ASN A 124 12.21 25.60 19.49
CA ASN A 124 12.89 24.84 20.52
C ASN A 124 12.10 23.57 20.88
N PRO A 125 12.62 22.36 20.57
CA PRO A 125 11.91 21.12 20.86
C PRO A 125 11.77 20.88 22.37
N GLU A 126 12.67 21.41 23.18
CA GLU A 126 12.68 21.19 24.63
C GLU A 126 11.47 21.80 25.34
N ASP A 127 10.82 22.79 24.69
CA ASP A 127 9.61 23.41 25.21
C ASP A 127 8.44 22.41 25.29
N TYR A 128 8.48 21.35 24.47
CA TYR A 128 7.49 20.28 24.42
C TYR A 128 7.83 19.10 25.33
N ILE A 129 8.96 19.14 26.02
CA ILE A 129 9.27 18.19 27.10
C ILE A 129 8.65 18.74 28.39
N PRO A 130 7.84 17.95 29.11
CA PRO A 130 7.33 18.37 30.40
C PRO A 130 8.48 18.79 31.34
N PRO A 131 8.32 19.86 32.13
CA PRO A 131 9.42 20.43 32.91
C PRO A 131 10.12 19.43 33.85
N GLU A 132 9.39 18.47 34.41
CA GLU A 132 9.96 17.42 35.28
C GLU A 132 10.94 16.47 34.57
N PHE A 133 10.85 16.33 33.24
CA PHE A 133 11.69 15.40 32.47
C PHE A 133 12.82 16.11 31.70
N ARG A 134 12.79 17.45 31.57
CA ARG A 134 13.71 18.22 30.72
C ARG A 134 15.19 18.15 31.13
N ASN A 135 15.49 17.87 32.39
CA ASN A 135 16.87 17.74 32.87
C ASN A 135 17.13 16.39 33.56
N LEU A 136 16.22 15.43 33.38
CA LEU A 136 16.27 14.17 34.11
C LEU A 136 17.21 13.19 33.40
N GLN A 137 18.29 12.83 34.08
CA GLN A 137 19.34 11.92 33.58
C GLN A 137 19.31 10.52 34.21
N SER A 138 18.56 10.36 35.31
CA SER A 138 18.41 9.08 36.02
C SER A 138 16.93 8.65 36.07
N PHE A 139 16.71 7.34 36.10
CA PHE A 139 15.38 6.76 36.31
C PHE A 139 14.94 6.74 37.78
N ASP A 140 15.79 7.22 38.70
CA ASP A 140 15.51 7.25 40.13
C ASP A 140 14.21 8.02 40.41
N GLY A 141 13.23 7.33 41.00
CA GLY A 141 11.94 7.93 41.38
C GLY A 141 10.87 7.94 40.28
N ILE A 142 11.13 7.42 39.08
CA ILE A 142 10.13 7.32 38.01
C ILE A 142 9.27 6.07 38.22
N LYS A 143 7.97 6.25 38.39
CA LYS A 143 6.99 5.15 38.36
C LYS A 143 6.46 5.03 36.93
N LEU A 144 6.76 3.89 36.29
CA LEU A 144 6.30 3.53 34.95
C LEU A 144 4.94 2.85 34.98
#